data_AF-A0A223D470-F1
#
_entry.id   AF-A0A223D470-F1
#
_cell.length_a   1.000
_cell.length_b   1.000
_cell.length_c   1.000
_cell.angle_alpha   90.00
_cell.angle_beta   90.00
_cell.angle_gamma   90.00
#
_symmetry.space_group_name_H-M   'P 1'
#
loop_
_entity.id
_entity.type
_entity.pdbx_description
1 polymer ?
#
loop_
_entity_poly.entity_id
_entity_poly.type
_entity_poly.pdbx_seq_one_letter_code
_entity_poly.pdbx_strand_id
1 'polypeptide(L)'
;MNKQHVTRNELHTKVLEIGSFAAPDAIDRPNEEVTRLEAAMMLSNMLPAMNSGIAGALKAPFPDITTLTAEQQAAVAHMYHLGLMVGNVAGNFEPHLKLRQDEAVQILHLTQQRLQARKRSVPFEVIHNAEDLPQQVANSAAGAMIDPGFQVVHSEAATYVIVSGGERPTGGYSIEPTSVVQANGQIEIQVELIRPDPEMMHLQAFTYPQLILRLPKLDQPIVLLNLSDLTV
;
A
#
# COMPACT_ATOMS: atom_id res chain seq x y z
N MET A 1 -22.33 -10.34 -30.44
CA MET A 1 -22.57 -9.10 -29.66
C MET A 1 -21.26 -8.75 -28.97
N ASN A 2 -20.65 -7.61 -29.28
CA ASN A 2 -19.52 -7.11 -28.50
C ASN A 2 -20.06 -6.71 -27.12
N LYS A 3 -19.84 -7.54 -26.10
CA LYS A 3 -20.16 -7.17 -24.72
C LYS A 3 -19.31 -5.95 -24.37
N GLN A 4 -19.94 -4.85 -23.96
CA GLN A 4 -19.24 -3.61 -23.60
C GLN A 4 -18.65 -3.67 -22.18
N HIS A 5 -19.22 -4.49 -21.28
CA HIS A 5 -18.82 -4.61 -19.88
C HIS A 5 -18.39 -6.02 -19.51
N VAL A 6 -17.72 -6.13 -18.38
CA VAL A 6 -17.14 -7.38 -17.86
C VAL A 6 -18.07 -7.98 -16.81
N THR A 7 -18.31 -9.29 -16.88
CA THR A 7 -19.03 -10.01 -15.81
C THR A 7 -18.10 -10.40 -14.66
N ARG A 8 -18.65 -10.69 -13.49
CA ARG A 8 -17.86 -11.12 -12.33
C ARG A 8 -17.03 -12.38 -12.62
N ASN A 9 -17.61 -13.36 -13.32
CA ASN A 9 -16.88 -14.56 -13.76
C ASN A 9 -15.78 -14.25 -14.78
N GLU A 10 -16.05 -13.37 -15.75
CA GLU A 10 -15.05 -12.99 -16.76
C GLU A 10 -13.84 -12.29 -16.12
N LEU A 11 -14.06 -11.36 -15.19
CA LEU A 11 -12.97 -10.71 -14.46
C LEU A 11 -12.18 -11.74 -13.64
N HIS A 12 -12.88 -12.63 -12.94
CA HIS A 12 -12.27 -13.66 -12.10
C HIS A 12 -11.34 -14.57 -12.89
N THR A 13 -11.84 -15.18 -13.97
CA THR A 13 -11.05 -16.08 -14.82
C THR A 13 -9.80 -15.38 -15.33
N LYS A 14 -9.92 -14.15 -15.82
CA LYS A 14 -8.78 -13.39 -16.33
C LYS A 14 -7.73 -13.09 -15.26
N VAL A 15 -8.14 -12.83 -14.01
CA VAL A 15 -7.19 -12.58 -12.90
C VAL A 15 -6.42 -13.86 -12.55
N LEU A 16 -7.09 -15.00 -12.50
CA LEU A 16 -6.45 -16.30 -12.26
C LEU A 16 -5.46 -16.72 -13.37
N GLU A 17 -5.68 -16.26 -14.60
CA GLU A 17 -4.74 -16.51 -15.71
C GLU A 17 -3.44 -15.71 -15.59
N ILE A 18 -3.44 -14.60 -14.85
CA ILE A 18 -2.31 -13.64 -14.80
C ILE A 18 -1.32 -13.96 -13.68
N GLY A 19 -1.80 -14.50 -12.57
CA GLY A 19 -0.98 -15.02 -11.49
C GLY A 19 -1.57 -16.31 -11.00
N SER A 20 -0.74 -17.27 -10.56
CA SER A 20 -1.19 -18.53 -9.96
C SER A 20 -1.84 -18.29 -8.58
N PHE A 21 -2.92 -17.51 -8.55
CA PHE A 21 -3.70 -17.19 -7.39
C PHE A 21 -4.63 -18.37 -7.06
N ALA A 22 -4.90 -18.58 -5.78
CA ALA A 22 -5.84 -19.61 -5.37
C ALA A 22 -7.26 -19.25 -5.87
N ALA A 23 -7.94 -20.21 -6.49
CA ALA A 23 -9.35 -20.03 -6.85
C ALA A 23 -10.21 -20.14 -5.57
N PRO A 24 -11.14 -19.20 -5.31
CA PRO A 24 -12.15 -19.38 -4.28
C PRO A 24 -13.15 -20.48 -4.67
N ASP A 25 -13.81 -21.04 -3.67
CA ASP A 25 -14.72 -22.19 -3.84
C ASP A 25 -15.98 -21.86 -4.67
N ALA A 26 -16.47 -20.61 -4.66
CA ALA A 26 -17.64 -20.19 -5.45
C ALA A 26 -17.64 -18.67 -5.77
N ILE A 27 -18.04 -18.31 -6.99
CA ILE A 27 -18.26 -16.92 -7.43
C ILE A 27 -19.74 -16.59 -7.30
N ASP A 28 -20.10 -15.65 -6.41
CA ASP A 28 -21.48 -15.19 -6.30
C ASP A 28 -21.92 -14.43 -7.56
N ARG A 29 -23.17 -14.66 -8.01
CA ARG A 29 -23.78 -13.97 -9.18
C ARG A 29 -22.83 -13.85 -10.39
N PRO A 30 -22.33 -14.97 -10.96
CA PRO A 30 -21.20 -14.98 -11.91
C PRO A 30 -21.45 -14.22 -13.23
N ASN A 31 -22.71 -14.09 -13.62
CA ASN A 31 -23.13 -13.48 -14.88
C ASN A 31 -23.47 -11.99 -14.77
N GLU A 32 -23.49 -11.42 -13.57
CA GLU A 32 -23.73 -9.99 -13.39
C GLU A 32 -22.50 -9.17 -13.81
N GLU A 33 -22.76 -8.02 -14.42
CA GLU A 33 -21.72 -7.03 -14.76
C GLU A 33 -21.14 -6.41 -13.48
N VAL A 34 -19.81 -6.38 -13.41
CA VAL A 34 -19.08 -5.85 -12.26
C VAL A 34 -18.96 -4.33 -12.36
N THR A 35 -19.15 -3.63 -11.24
CA THR A 35 -18.85 -2.20 -11.12
C THR A 35 -17.36 -1.97 -10.88
N ARG A 36 -16.88 -0.73 -11.08
CA ARG A 36 -15.50 -0.35 -10.76
C ARG A 36 -15.15 -0.60 -9.30
N LEU A 37 -16.07 -0.33 -8.37
CA LEU A 37 -15.87 -0.62 -6.95
C LEU A 37 -15.76 -2.12 -6.68
N GLU A 38 -16.68 -2.93 -7.21
CA GLU A 38 -16.62 -4.38 -7.03
C GLU A 38 -15.34 -4.99 -7.62
N ALA A 39 -14.88 -4.47 -8.76
CA ALA A 39 -13.62 -4.87 -9.35
C ALA A 39 -12.42 -4.49 -8.46
N ALA A 40 -12.41 -3.28 -7.90
CA ALA A 40 -11.38 -2.83 -6.98
C ALA A 40 -11.29 -3.73 -5.74
N MET A 41 -12.44 -4.03 -5.11
CA MET A 41 -12.54 -4.93 -3.96
C MET A 41 -12.05 -6.35 -4.29
N MET A 42 -12.45 -6.87 -5.44
CA MET A 42 -12.08 -8.21 -5.87
C MET A 42 -10.57 -8.32 -6.14
N LEU A 43 -10.01 -7.35 -6.87
CA LEU A 43 -8.59 -7.32 -7.19
C LEU A 43 -7.72 -7.04 -5.97
N SER A 44 -8.14 -6.14 -5.07
CA SER A 44 -7.40 -5.86 -3.84
C SER A 44 -7.26 -7.09 -2.94
N ASN A 45 -8.22 -8.03 -3.02
CA ASN A 45 -8.21 -9.26 -2.25
C ASN A 45 -7.47 -10.42 -2.95
N MET A 46 -7.50 -10.45 -4.29
CA MET A 46 -6.90 -11.55 -5.08
C MET A 46 -5.43 -11.36 -5.35
N LEU A 47 -5.02 -10.12 -5.59
CA LEU A 47 -3.61 -9.84 -5.72
C LEU A 47 -2.96 -10.17 -4.38
N PRO A 48 -1.81 -10.88 -4.35
CA PRO A 48 -1.08 -11.14 -3.11
C PRO A 48 -0.82 -9.81 -2.44
N ALA A 49 -0.26 -9.86 -1.24
CA ALA A 49 0.37 -8.71 -0.60
C ALA A 49 1.54 -8.14 -1.44
N MET A 50 1.26 -7.74 -2.69
CA MET A 50 2.01 -6.76 -3.43
C MET A 50 2.00 -5.46 -2.67
N ASN A 51 1.09 -5.26 -1.69
CA ASN A 51 1.12 -4.41 -0.48
C ASN A 51 0.14 -4.96 0.60
N SER A 52 0.58 -5.69 1.65
CA SER A 52 -0.28 -6.00 2.83
C SER A 52 -0.37 -4.86 3.85
N GLY A 53 -0.55 -3.65 3.38
CA GLY A 53 -0.89 -2.51 4.21
C GLY A 53 -0.48 -1.20 3.58
N ILE A 54 -1.26 -0.20 3.96
CA ILE A 54 -1.28 1.13 3.32
C ILE A 54 -1.11 1.13 1.81
N ALA A 55 -2.18 0.72 1.18
CA ALA A 55 -2.97 1.82 0.66
C ALA A 55 -4.19 2.19 1.52
N GLY A 56 -4.45 1.49 2.63
CA GLY A 56 -5.54 1.80 3.56
C GLY A 56 -5.48 3.17 4.26
N ALA A 57 -4.30 3.77 4.49
CA ALA A 57 -4.17 5.08 5.15
C ALA A 57 -3.89 6.25 4.18
N LEU A 58 -3.24 6.00 3.03
CA LEU A 58 -3.14 7.03 1.99
C LEU A 58 -4.48 7.08 1.26
N LYS A 59 -5.22 8.17 1.46
CA LYS A 59 -6.51 8.36 0.80
C LYS A 59 -6.30 8.52 -0.70
N ALA A 60 -7.11 7.81 -1.49
CA ALA A 60 -7.19 8.11 -2.92
C ALA A 60 -7.71 9.55 -3.10
N PRO A 61 -7.23 10.30 -4.10
CA PRO A 61 -7.60 11.70 -4.31
C PRO A 61 -8.97 11.84 -5.00
N PHE A 62 -9.91 10.92 -4.76
CA PHE A 62 -11.20 10.89 -5.42
C PHE A 62 -12.28 11.44 -4.48
N PRO A 63 -13.02 12.49 -4.85
CA PRO A 63 -14.03 13.09 -3.96
C PRO A 63 -15.30 12.23 -3.87
N ASP A 64 -15.61 11.45 -4.90
CA ASP A 64 -16.83 10.65 -5.04
C ASP A 64 -16.80 9.30 -4.29
N ILE A 65 -15.69 8.97 -3.63
CA ILE A 65 -15.59 7.76 -2.78
C ILE A 65 -15.86 8.04 -1.29
N THR A 66 -16.06 9.30 -0.91
CA THR A 66 -16.23 9.72 0.50
C THR A 66 -17.49 9.13 1.16
N THR A 67 -18.48 8.73 0.36
CA THR A 67 -19.71 8.07 0.84
C THR A 67 -19.58 6.55 0.97
N LEU A 68 -18.46 5.96 0.53
CA LEU A 68 -18.21 4.52 0.63
C LEU A 68 -17.73 4.13 2.03
N THR A 69 -17.80 2.83 2.36
CA THR A 69 -17.25 2.32 3.63
C THR A 69 -15.73 2.48 3.68
N ALA A 70 -15.14 2.47 4.88
CA ALA A 70 -13.68 2.57 5.03
C ALA A 70 -12.93 1.45 4.27
N GLU A 71 -13.47 0.23 4.29
CA GLU A 71 -12.95 -0.91 3.53
C GLU A 71 -12.98 -0.67 2.01
N GLN A 72 -14.10 -0.15 1.50
CA GLN A 72 -14.25 0.19 0.09
C GLN A 72 -13.29 1.30 -0.34
N GLN A 73 -13.14 2.34 0.49
CA GLN A 73 -12.17 3.42 0.24
C GLN A 73 -10.73 2.87 0.24
N ALA A 74 -10.41 1.96 1.15
CA ALA A 74 -9.09 1.31 1.22
C ALA A 74 -8.81 0.47 -0.03
N ALA A 75 -9.78 -0.29 -0.55
CA ALA A 75 -9.63 -1.05 -1.78
C ALA A 75 -9.38 -0.14 -2.99
N VAL A 76 -10.14 0.96 -3.12
CA VAL A 76 -9.94 1.94 -4.19
C VAL A 76 -8.56 2.60 -4.07
N ALA A 77 -8.17 3.01 -2.87
CA ALA A 77 -6.84 3.56 -2.62
C ALA A 77 -5.74 2.54 -2.97
N HIS A 78 -5.95 1.26 -2.69
CA HIS A 78 -5.00 0.20 -3.04
C HIS A 78 -4.77 0.12 -4.54
N MET A 79 -5.85 0.02 -5.31
CA MET A 79 -5.73 -0.04 -6.75
C MET A 79 -5.18 1.26 -7.36
N TYR A 80 -5.43 2.41 -6.73
CA TYR A 80 -4.89 3.71 -7.13
C TYR A 80 -3.38 3.85 -6.89
N HIS A 81 -2.91 3.56 -5.69
CA HIS A 81 -1.48 3.65 -5.36
C HIS A 81 -0.67 2.58 -6.08
N LEU A 82 -1.28 1.41 -6.32
CA LEU A 82 -0.72 0.46 -7.26
C LEU A 82 -0.79 0.94 -8.70
N GLY A 83 -1.37 2.08 -9.06
CA GLY A 83 -1.47 2.53 -10.45
C GLY A 83 -2.15 1.51 -11.37
N LEU A 84 -3.09 0.74 -10.83
CA LEU A 84 -3.89 -0.26 -11.54
C LEU A 84 -5.25 0.32 -11.93
N MET A 85 -5.84 1.16 -11.07
CA MET A 85 -7.08 1.88 -11.35
C MET A 85 -6.90 3.37 -11.10
N VAL A 86 -7.32 4.20 -12.05
CA VAL A 86 -7.22 5.66 -11.97
C VAL A 86 -8.59 6.31 -12.16
N GLY A 87 -8.74 7.54 -11.67
CA GLY A 87 -9.96 8.32 -11.87
C GLY A 87 -10.08 8.85 -13.30
N ASN A 88 -11.25 9.40 -13.62
CA ASN A 88 -11.52 10.05 -14.90
C ASN A 88 -10.87 11.45 -14.98
N VAL A 89 -11.06 12.15 -16.10
CA VAL A 89 -10.51 13.50 -16.33
C VAL A 89 -11.03 14.56 -15.35
N ALA A 90 -12.16 14.30 -14.68
CA ALA A 90 -12.74 15.16 -13.66
C ALA A 90 -12.19 14.86 -12.24
N GLY A 91 -11.32 13.85 -12.10
CA GLY A 91 -10.76 13.43 -10.81
C GLY A 91 -11.68 12.50 -10.01
N ASN A 92 -12.72 11.92 -10.61
CA ASN A 92 -13.66 11.00 -9.94
C ASN A 92 -13.30 9.53 -10.20
N PHE A 93 -13.58 8.65 -9.24
CA PHE A 93 -13.38 7.21 -9.40
C PHE A 93 -14.54 6.50 -10.11
N GLU A 94 -15.76 7.02 -10.01
CA GLU A 94 -17.01 6.47 -10.55
C GLU A 94 -17.32 5.05 -10.03
N PRO A 95 -17.49 4.85 -8.70
CA PRO A 95 -17.54 3.52 -8.08
C PRO A 95 -18.66 2.61 -8.58
N HIS A 96 -19.79 3.19 -9.00
CA HIS A 96 -20.97 2.44 -9.46
C HIS A 96 -21.01 2.23 -10.98
N LEU A 97 -20.07 2.81 -11.72
CA LEU A 97 -20.00 2.62 -13.17
C LEU A 97 -19.62 1.17 -13.49
N LYS A 98 -20.27 0.58 -14.49
CA LYS A 98 -19.93 -0.78 -14.96
C LYS A 98 -18.54 -0.79 -15.56
N LEU A 99 -17.74 -1.79 -15.18
CA LEU A 99 -16.38 -1.93 -15.67
C LEU A 99 -16.42 -2.32 -17.14
N ARG A 100 -15.82 -1.48 -17.99
CA ARG A 100 -15.75 -1.74 -19.42
C ARG A 100 -14.67 -2.76 -19.76
N GLN A 101 -14.82 -3.45 -20.88
CA GLN A 101 -13.85 -4.45 -21.33
C GLN A 101 -12.46 -3.86 -21.60
N ASP A 102 -12.36 -2.67 -22.20
CA ASP A 102 -11.09 -1.96 -22.45
C ASP A 102 -10.36 -1.64 -21.15
N GLU A 103 -11.10 -1.15 -20.16
CA GLU A 103 -10.56 -0.82 -18.85
C GLU A 103 -10.06 -2.07 -18.13
N ALA A 104 -10.84 -3.15 -18.13
CA ALA A 104 -10.44 -4.41 -17.53
C ALA A 104 -9.17 -4.97 -18.18
N VAL A 105 -9.06 -4.93 -19.51
CA VAL A 105 -7.84 -5.36 -20.22
C VAL A 105 -6.63 -4.56 -19.78
N GLN A 106 -6.76 -3.24 -19.61
CA GLN A 106 -5.66 -2.39 -19.14
C GLN A 106 -5.26 -2.73 -17.70
N ILE A 107 -6.25 -2.90 -16.80
CA ILE A 107 -5.99 -3.29 -15.40
C ILE A 107 -5.21 -4.60 -15.36
N LEU A 108 -5.65 -5.60 -16.12
CA LEU A 108 -5.03 -6.93 -16.19
C LEU A 108 -3.63 -6.87 -16.79
N HIS A 109 -3.42 -6.10 -17.86
CA HIS A 109 -2.11 -5.91 -18.46
C HIS A 109 -1.12 -5.28 -17.47
N LEU A 110 -1.56 -4.24 -16.75
CA LEU A 110 -0.76 -3.60 -15.73
C LEU A 110 -0.48 -4.54 -14.56
N THR A 111 -1.46 -5.33 -14.11
CA THR A 111 -1.25 -6.38 -13.10
C THR A 111 -0.17 -7.36 -13.52
N GLN A 112 -0.25 -7.88 -14.75
CA GLN A 112 0.72 -8.84 -15.27
C GLN A 112 2.13 -8.23 -15.35
N GLN A 113 2.25 -6.98 -15.84
CA GLN A 113 3.51 -6.25 -15.84
C GLN A 113 4.08 -6.12 -14.43
N ARG A 114 3.23 -5.88 -13.43
CA ARG A 114 3.66 -5.75 -12.03
C ARG A 114 4.18 -7.04 -11.43
N LEU A 115 3.52 -8.15 -11.72
CA LEU A 115 3.97 -9.47 -11.27
C LEU A 115 5.29 -9.89 -11.95
N GLN A 116 5.50 -9.46 -13.19
CA GLN A 116 6.72 -9.76 -13.95
C GLN A 116 7.86 -8.77 -13.68
N ALA A 117 7.58 -7.60 -13.11
CA ALA A 117 8.59 -6.60 -12.84
C ALA A 117 9.64 -7.18 -11.89
N ARG A 118 10.90 -7.19 -12.35
CA ARG A 118 12.01 -7.63 -11.53
C ARG A 118 12.17 -6.66 -10.37
N LYS A 119 11.85 -7.12 -9.17
CA LYS A 119 12.17 -6.43 -7.92
C LYS A 119 13.68 -6.27 -7.84
N ARG A 120 14.18 -5.04 -7.92
CA ARG A 120 15.60 -4.74 -7.74
C ARG A 120 15.79 -4.25 -6.31
N SER A 121 16.65 -4.90 -5.54
CA SER A 121 17.00 -4.38 -4.21
C SER A 121 17.56 -2.96 -4.32
N VAL A 122 17.04 -2.07 -3.48
CA VAL A 122 17.51 -0.70 -3.33
C VAL A 122 18.40 -0.69 -2.09
N PRO A 123 19.65 -0.20 -2.17
CA PRO A 123 20.49 -0.08 -0.98
C PRO A 123 19.88 0.94 -0.02
N PHE A 124 19.93 0.63 1.28
CA PHE A 124 19.44 1.51 2.34
C PHE A 124 20.30 1.36 3.58
N GLU A 125 20.22 2.36 4.46
CA GLU A 125 20.83 2.38 5.78
C GLU A 125 19.74 2.68 6.80
N VAL A 126 19.74 1.96 7.93
CA VAL A 126 18.88 2.27 9.08
C VAL A 126 19.61 3.28 9.96
N ILE A 127 18.99 4.44 10.18
CA ILE A 127 19.58 5.48 11.03
C ILE A 127 19.06 5.29 12.45
N HIS A 128 19.99 5.02 13.37
CA HIS A 128 19.67 4.77 14.79
C HIS A 128 19.84 6.01 15.67
N ASN A 129 20.70 6.96 15.31
CA ASN A 129 20.95 8.17 16.10
C ASN A 129 20.34 9.40 15.43
N ALA A 130 19.61 10.19 16.22
CA ALA A 130 19.00 11.42 15.73
C ALA A 130 20.04 12.47 15.28
N GLU A 131 21.26 12.44 15.83
CA GLU A 131 22.35 13.35 15.47
C GLU A 131 22.86 13.15 14.05
N ASP A 132 22.66 11.95 13.48
CA ASP A 132 23.05 11.62 12.10
C ASP A 132 22.03 12.15 11.07
N LEU A 133 20.89 12.68 11.53
CA LEU A 133 19.81 13.15 10.67
C LEU A 133 20.00 14.63 10.28
N PRO A 134 19.74 14.99 9.01
CA PRO A 134 19.54 16.38 8.65
C PRO A 134 18.41 17.00 9.48
N GLN A 135 18.56 18.28 9.86
CA GLN A 135 17.61 18.96 10.75
C GLN A 135 16.15 18.86 10.28
N GLN A 136 15.89 18.95 8.97
CA GLN A 136 14.55 18.79 8.41
C GLN A 136 13.97 17.39 8.67
N VAL A 137 14.78 16.35 8.53
CA VAL A 137 14.37 14.96 8.76
C VAL A 137 14.12 14.73 10.25
N ALA A 138 14.99 15.26 11.13
CA ALA A 138 14.79 15.19 12.58
C ALA A 138 13.48 15.88 13.01
N ASN A 139 13.18 17.04 12.45
CA ASN A 139 11.93 17.76 12.71
C ASN A 139 10.69 16.98 12.24
N SER A 140 10.75 16.39 11.04
CA SER A 140 9.67 15.52 10.54
C SER A 140 9.50 14.27 11.39
N ALA A 141 10.61 13.65 11.82
CA ALA A 141 10.57 12.47 12.69
C ALA A 141 9.89 12.81 14.02
N ALA A 142 10.27 13.93 14.65
CA ALA A 142 9.63 14.44 15.86
C ALA A 142 8.13 14.72 15.71
N GLY A 143 7.71 15.30 14.58
CA GLY A 143 6.31 15.59 14.32
C GLY A 143 5.45 14.35 14.03
N ALA A 144 6.07 13.25 13.56
CA ALA A 144 5.37 12.06 13.12
C ALA A 144 5.28 10.94 14.19
N MET A 145 5.75 11.16 15.42
CA MET A 145 5.93 10.10 16.44
C MET A 145 4.61 9.50 16.96
N ILE A 146 3.60 10.34 17.13
CA ILE A 146 2.39 10.02 17.90
C ILE A 146 1.43 9.12 17.10
N ASP A 147 1.18 9.49 15.85
CA ASP A 147 0.28 8.74 14.98
C ASP A 147 1.07 7.71 14.15
N PRO A 148 0.55 6.48 14.00
CA PRO A 148 1.14 5.51 13.11
C PRO A 148 1.05 6.02 11.66
N GLY A 149 2.16 5.96 10.93
CA GLY A 149 2.25 6.57 9.62
C GLY A 149 3.62 6.41 8.99
N PHE A 150 3.74 6.90 7.76
CA PHE A 150 5.06 7.12 7.17
C PHE A 150 5.14 8.48 6.49
N GLN A 151 6.34 9.03 6.45
CA GLN A 151 6.64 10.28 5.75
C GLN A 151 7.90 10.10 4.91
N VAL A 152 7.92 10.76 3.76
CA VAL A 152 9.08 10.81 2.88
C VAL A 152 9.65 12.22 2.94
N VAL A 153 10.94 12.34 3.26
CA VAL A 153 11.64 13.61 3.31
C VAL A 153 12.82 13.55 2.34
N HIS A 154 12.82 14.47 1.37
CA HIS A 154 13.88 14.58 0.40
C HIS A 154 14.92 15.61 0.85
N SER A 155 16.19 15.21 0.88
CA SER A 155 17.33 16.12 0.99
C SER A 155 18.02 16.26 -0.38
N GLU A 156 19.06 17.09 -0.49
CA GLU A 156 19.84 17.21 -1.73
C GLU A 156 20.57 15.90 -2.09
N ALA A 157 21.07 15.17 -1.10
CA ALA A 157 21.92 13.99 -1.31
C ALA A 157 21.21 12.63 -1.16
N ALA A 158 20.07 12.58 -0.47
CA ALA A 158 19.40 11.35 -0.08
C ALA A 158 17.89 11.52 0.06
N THR A 159 17.16 10.40 -0.01
CA THR A 159 15.74 10.33 0.35
C THR A 159 15.61 9.58 1.68
N TYR A 160 14.86 10.15 2.62
CA TYR A 160 14.61 9.56 3.93
C TYR A 160 13.17 9.09 4.01
N VAL A 161 12.96 7.91 4.59
CA VAL A 161 11.64 7.36 4.90
C VAL A 161 11.55 7.20 6.40
N ILE A 162 10.59 7.88 6.99
CA ILE A 162 10.29 7.84 8.42
C ILE A 162 9.05 6.98 8.57
N VAL A 163 9.13 5.92 9.35
CA VAL A 163 8.01 5.02 9.65
C VAL A 163 7.76 5.06 11.15
N SER A 164 6.56 5.47 11.55
CA SER A 164 6.15 5.54 12.95
C SER A 164 5.13 4.46 13.27
N GLY A 165 5.34 3.81 14.41
CA GLY A 165 4.41 2.81 14.94
C GLY A 165 3.36 3.40 15.89
N GLY A 166 3.33 4.72 16.06
CA GLY A 166 2.47 5.44 17.00
C GLY A 166 2.84 5.21 18.47
N GLU A 167 2.03 5.76 19.37
CA GLU A 167 2.19 5.59 20.81
C GLU A 167 1.96 4.14 21.28
N ARG A 168 2.88 3.65 22.12
CA ARG A 168 2.81 2.32 22.74
C ARG A 168 2.85 2.41 24.26
N PRO A 169 2.04 1.60 24.99
CA PRO A 169 1.91 1.69 26.44
C PRO A 169 3.13 1.18 27.21
N THR A 170 4.02 0.43 26.55
CA THR A 170 5.23 -0.13 27.12
C THR A 170 6.39 0.03 26.15
N GLY A 171 7.61 -0.08 26.67
CA GLY A 171 8.81 -0.21 25.84
C GLY A 171 8.93 -1.57 25.17
N GLY A 172 9.95 -1.70 24.30
CA GLY A 172 10.32 -2.95 23.64
C GLY A 172 9.62 -3.22 22.31
N TYR A 173 8.82 -2.28 21.80
CA TYR A 173 8.39 -2.29 20.40
C TYR A 173 9.51 -1.76 19.51
N SER A 174 9.74 -2.39 18.36
CA SER A 174 10.60 -1.87 17.31
C SER A 174 9.97 -2.09 15.93
N ILE A 175 10.44 -1.35 14.94
CA ILE A 175 10.01 -1.50 13.54
C ILE A 175 11.25 -1.85 12.73
N GLU A 176 11.19 -2.94 11.96
CA GLU A 176 12.31 -3.41 11.15
C GLU A 176 11.93 -3.47 9.67
N PRO A 177 12.83 -3.09 8.73
CA PRO A 177 12.57 -3.24 7.31
C PRO A 177 12.73 -4.70 6.89
N THR A 178 11.71 -5.27 6.26
CA THR A 178 11.76 -6.64 5.72
C THR A 178 12.06 -6.66 4.23
N SER A 179 11.76 -5.58 3.51
CA SER A 179 12.06 -5.44 2.07
C SER A 179 12.14 -3.98 1.65
N VAL A 180 13.12 -3.64 0.81
CA VAL A 180 13.22 -2.33 0.13
C VAL A 180 13.63 -2.60 -1.32
N VAL A 181 12.67 -2.48 -2.23
CA VAL A 181 12.87 -2.84 -3.63
C VAL A 181 12.29 -1.81 -4.58
N GLN A 182 12.95 -1.62 -5.71
CA GLN A 182 12.42 -0.90 -6.84
C GLN A 182 11.63 -1.88 -7.71
N ALA A 183 10.37 -1.56 -7.95
CA ALA A 183 9.50 -2.27 -8.86
C ALA A 183 8.49 -1.28 -9.46
N ASN A 184 8.02 -1.52 -10.68
CA ASN A 184 6.84 -0.81 -11.21
C ASN A 184 6.96 0.72 -11.27
N GLY A 185 8.18 1.24 -11.44
CA GLY A 185 8.44 2.69 -11.45
C GLY A 185 8.37 3.35 -10.08
N GLN A 186 8.22 2.57 -9.00
CA GLN A 186 8.14 3.02 -7.62
C GLN A 186 9.12 2.26 -6.72
N ILE A 187 9.21 2.69 -5.47
CA ILE A 187 10.00 2.05 -4.41
C ILE A 187 9.02 1.46 -3.42
N GLU A 188 9.07 0.14 -3.27
CA GLU A 188 8.22 -0.65 -2.39
C GLU A 188 9.00 -0.99 -1.12
N ILE A 189 8.48 -0.57 0.03
CA ILE A 189 9.07 -0.82 1.34
C ILE A 189 8.11 -1.69 2.16
N GLN A 190 8.59 -2.78 2.73
CA GLN A 190 7.88 -3.57 3.75
C GLN A 190 8.63 -3.46 5.07
N VAL A 191 7.88 -3.43 6.16
CA VAL A 191 8.39 -3.34 7.53
C VAL A 191 7.74 -4.41 8.41
N GLU A 192 8.17 -4.58 9.63
CA GLU A 192 7.52 -5.45 10.60
C GLU A 192 7.53 -4.76 11.96
N LEU A 193 6.39 -4.74 12.66
CA LEU A 193 6.33 -4.31 14.05
C LEU A 193 6.70 -5.47 14.96
N ILE A 194 7.92 -5.42 15.50
CA ILE A 194 8.39 -6.37 16.48
C ILE A 194 7.79 -6.00 17.84
N ARG A 195 7.12 -6.97 18.45
CA ARG A 195 6.47 -6.81 19.76
C ARG A 195 7.43 -7.26 20.86
N PRO A 196 7.38 -6.60 22.04
CA PRO A 196 8.13 -7.06 23.19
C PRO A 196 7.67 -8.45 23.64
N ASP A 197 8.56 -9.19 24.28
CA ASP A 197 8.25 -10.48 24.90
C ASP A 197 7.14 -10.30 25.96
N PRO A 198 6.01 -11.03 25.88
CA PRO A 198 4.92 -10.92 26.83
C PRO A 198 5.30 -11.34 28.26
N GLU A 199 6.37 -12.11 28.47
CA GLU A 199 6.82 -12.55 29.79
C GLU A 199 7.85 -11.61 30.43
N MET A 200 8.32 -10.59 29.72
CA MET A 200 9.28 -9.62 30.24
C MET A 200 8.59 -8.58 31.13
N MET A 201 9.17 -8.28 32.29
CA MET A 201 8.69 -7.16 33.11
C MET A 201 8.98 -5.84 32.40
N HIS A 202 7.93 -5.16 31.95
CA HIS A 202 8.04 -3.88 31.25
C HIS A 202 7.89 -2.71 32.21
N LEU A 203 8.66 -1.65 31.94
CA LEU A 203 8.35 -0.34 32.51
C LEU A 203 7.09 0.20 31.83
N GLN A 204 6.10 0.61 32.63
CA GLN A 204 4.91 1.30 32.15
C GLN A 204 5.26 2.75 31.82
N ALA A 205 5.79 2.95 30.61
CA ALA A 205 6.09 4.26 30.05
C ALA A 205 5.69 4.26 28.58
N PHE A 206 5.07 5.36 28.14
CA PHE A 206 4.74 5.52 26.72
C PHE A 206 6.02 5.56 25.88
N THR A 207 6.02 4.81 24.78
CA THR A 207 7.11 4.78 23.81
C THR A 207 6.61 5.00 22.39
N TYR A 208 7.52 5.45 21.51
CA TYR A 208 7.21 5.82 20.13
C TYR A 208 8.19 5.10 19.20
N PRO A 209 7.96 3.82 18.86
CA PRO A 209 8.82 3.10 17.94
C PRO A 209 8.86 3.79 16.58
N GLN A 210 10.07 4.10 16.11
CA GLN A 210 10.33 4.67 14.79
C GLN A 210 11.43 3.91 14.07
N LEU A 211 11.24 3.76 12.76
CA LEU A 211 12.26 3.32 11.81
C LEU A 211 12.56 4.47 10.86
N ILE A 212 13.82 4.85 10.74
CA ILE A 212 14.27 5.86 9.78
C ILE A 212 15.22 5.22 8.78
N LEU A 213 14.82 5.17 7.53
CA LEU A 213 15.62 4.65 6.43
C LEU A 213 16.24 5.81 5.66
N ARG A 214 17.53 5.72 5.39
CA ARG A 214 18.24 6.55 4.43
C ARG A 214 18.45 5.76 3.14
N LEU A 215 17.91 6.26 2.06
CA LEU A 215 18.08 5.71 0.72
C LEU A 215 18.93 6.68 -0.13
N PRO A 216 19.50 6.22 -1.26
CA PRO A 216 20.00 7.11 -2.30
C PRO A 216 18.96 8.17 -2.67
N LYS A 217 19.39 9.23 -3.32
CA LYS A 217 18.44 10.17 -3.92
C LYS A 217 17.58 9.43 -4.94
N LEU A 218 16.26 9.45 -4.72
CA LEU A 218 15.26 8.76 -5.53
C LEU A 218 14.21 9.78 -5.97
N ASP A 219 13.86 9.71 -7.25
CA ASP A 219 12.79 10.51 -7.87
C ASP A 219 11.49 9.71 -8.02
N GLN A 220 11.56 8.39 -7.83
CA GLN A 220 10.43 7.50 -7.88
C GLN A 220 9.52 7.69 -6.64
N PRO A 221 8.20 7.53 -6.79
CA PRO A 221 7.29 7.50 -5.65
C PRO A 221 7.67 6.35 -4.71
N ILE A 222 7.60 6.61 -3.40
CA ILE A 222 7.84 5.62 -2.37
C ILE A 222 6.49 5.24 -1.77
N VAL A 223 6.24 3.94 -1.72
CA VAL A 223 5.09 3.36 -1.05
C VAL A 223 5.60 2.45 0.06
N LEU A 224 5.00 2.56 1.23
CA LEU A 224 5.14 1.57 2.28
C LEU A 224 3.99 0.57 2.09
N LEU A 225 4.30 -0.72 2.21
CA LEU A 225 3.48 -1.81 1.73
C LEU A 225 2.71 -2.51 2.85
N ASN A 226 2.96 -2.17 4.13
CA ASN A 226 2.31 -2.84 5.25
C ASN A 226 2.10 -2.05 6.57
N LEU A 227 1.82 -0.74 6.51
CA LEU A 227 1.52 0.10 7.71
C LEU A 227 0.29 -0.31 8.51
N SER A 228 -0.68 -1.04 7.94
CA SER A 228 -1.77 -1.56 8.78
C SER A 228 -1.23 -2.46 9.89
N ASP A 229 -0.09 -3.11 9.67
CA ASP A 229 0.58 -3.95 10.66
C ASP A 229 1.20 -3.11 11.79
N LEU A 230 1.36 -1.79 11.57
CA LEU A 230 1.78 -0.83 12.57
C LEU A 230 0.61 -0.25 13.37
N THR A 231 -0.63 -0.48 12.98
CA THR A 231 -1.81 -0.07 13.75
C THR A 231 -2.32 -1.27 14.56
N VAL A 232 -2.48 -1.12 15.87
CA VAL A 232 -3.07 -2.14 16.76
C VAL A 232 -4.41 -1.64 17.25
#